data_AF-A0A0R0HNN5-F1
#
_entry.id   AF-A0A0R0HNN5-F1
#
_cell.length_a   1.000
_cell.length_b   1.000
_cell.length_c   1.000
_cell.angle_alpha   90.00
_cell.angle_beta   90.00
_cell.angle_gamma   90.00
#
_symmetry.space_group_name_H-M   'P 1'
#
loop_
_entity.id
_entity.type
_entity.pdbx_description
1 polymer ?
#
loop_
_entity_poly.entity_id
_entity_poly.type
_entity_poly.pdbx_seq_one_letter_code
_entity_poly.pdbx_strand_id
1 'polypeptide(L)'
;MAYHGFNGGDPYAASIDASLAVLNTHVCTAMSLLTWLFLDILFFGKPSVIGATQGMITGLVCNTPAAGVVQGWAAIIMGMMSGSIPWYTMMVLHKESKLLKQVDDTSAVFHTHAVAGSLGGILAGFFADPNLCYLFYGVQDSLHYTGLVYGIFNGNLKTGFRQMGVQLLGIVFVILLNVTTTSIVCLLVRMIVPLRMSEDDLQVGDEAVHGEVAYALWGDGEKLETAAGEALTSEKNHELPTVELIKSLSDAPLID
;
A
#
# COMPACT_ATOMS: atom_id res chain seq x y z
N MET A 1 -3.05 0.30 15.79
CA MET A 1 -2.54 0.68 17.14
C MET A 1 -1.47 1.75 17.06
N ALA A 2 -0.28 1.49 16.50
CA ALA A 2 0.84 2.46 16.49
C ALA A 2 0.50 3.83 15.86
N TYR A 3 -0.29 3.84 14.78
CA TYR A 3 -0.65 5.07 14.06
C TYR A 3 -1.51 6.06 14.86
N HIS A 4 -2.19 5.61 15.93
CA HIS A 4 -2.86 6.53 16.86
C HIS A 4 -1.84 7.35 17.65
N GLY A 5 -0.71 6.74 18.02
CA GLY A 5 0.40 7.45 18.66
C GLY A 5 1.18 8.32 17.67
N PHE A 6 1.25 7.91 16.39
CA PHE A 6 1.83 8.72 15.31
C PHE A 6 1.03 10.02 15.16
N ASN A 7 -0.21 9.95 14.65
CA ASN A 7 -1.01 11.14 14.37
C ASN A 7 -1.51 11.85 15.65
N GLY A 8 -1.85 11.10 16.70
CA GLY A 8 -2.32 11.67 17.97
C GLY A 8 -1.19 12.27 18.82
N GLY A 9 0.06 11.90 18.54
CA GLY A 9 1.24 12.44 19.22
C GLY A 9 1.80 13.71 18.57
N ASP A 10 1.42 14.00 17.33
CA ASP A 10 1.87 15.16 16.54
C ASP A 10 1.74 16.53 17.23
N PRO A 11 0.71 16.83 18.06
CA PRO A 11 0.67 18.11 18.78
C PRO A 11 1.61 18.18 20.00
N TYR A 12 2.39 17.13 20.29
CA TYR A 12 3.34 17.01 21.41
C TYR A 12 2.74 17.26 22.81
N ALA A 13 1.41 17.21 22.92
CA ALA A 13 0.67 17.42 24.16
C ALA A 13 -0.64 16.63 24.14
N ALA A 14 -1.09 16.20 25.33
CA ALA A 14 -2.44 15.66 25.50
C ALA A 14 -3.46 16.80 25.41
N SER A 15 -3.99 17.04 24.22
CA SER A 15 -4.89 18.16 23.91
C SER A 15 -6.19 17.68 23.23
N ILE A 16 -7.13 18.60 23.01
CA ILE A 16 -8.34 18.32 22.23
C ILE A 16 -7.97 17.89 20.81
N ASP A 17 -6.96 18.54 20.23
CA ASP A 17 -6.43 18.22 18.90
C ASP A 17 -5.91 16.77 18.83
N ALA A 18 -5.17 16.30 19.85
CA ALA A 18 -4.69 14.92 19.90
C ALA A 18 -5.83 13.90 19.82
N SER A 19 -6.94 14.14 20.55
CA SER A 19 -8.11 13.26 20.52
C SER A 19 -8.83 13.28 19.16
N LEU A 20 -8.87 14.45 18.51
CA LEU A 20 -9.44 14.61 17.18
C LEU A 20 -8.58 13.89 16.14
N ALA A 21 -7.25 14.02 16.21
CA ALA A 21 -6.31 13.37 15.31
C ALA A 21 -6.43 11.84 15.37
N VAL A 22 -6.57 11.26 16.57
CA VAL A 22 -6.84 9.82 16.73
C VAL A 22 -8.17 9.42 16.10
N LEU A 23 -9.25 10.19 16.34
CA LEU A 23 -10.57 9.91 15.77
C LEU A 23 -10.55 9.96 14.24
N ASN A 24 -9.99 11.03 13.66
CA ASN A 24 -9.85 11.22 12.21
C ASN A 24 -9.03 10.08 11.60
N THR A 25 -7.96 9.66 12.26
CA THR A 25 -7.12 8.55 11.81
C THR A 25 -7.90 7.25 11.74
N HIS A 26 -8.70 6.95 12.77
CA HIS A 26 -9.53 5.75 12.81
C HIS A 26 -10.61 5.76 11.71
N VAL A 27 -11.37 6.86 11.62
CA VAL A 27 -12.50 6.99 10.68
C VAL A 27 -12.01 7.01 9.23
N CYS A 28 -10.95 7.75 8.91
CA CYS A 28 -10.36 7.77 7.57
C CYS A 28 -9.88 6.38 7.15
N THR A 29 -9.19 5.67 8.05
CA THR A 29 -8.70 4.30 7.80
C THR A 29 -9.83 3.31 7.55
N ALA A 30 -10.89 3.37 8.38
CA ALA A 30 -12.05 2.50 8.22
C ALA A 30 -12.74 2.75 6.86
N MET A 31 -12.94 4.02 6.49
CA MET A 31 -13.55 4.38 5.21
C MET A 31 -12.68 3.97 4.01
N SER A 32 -11.35 4.09 4.12
CA SER A 32 -10.42 3.65 3.07
C SER A 32 -10.43 2.14 2.89
N LEU A 33 -10.37 1.36 3.98
CA LEU A 33 -10.51 -0.10 3.95
C LEU A 33 -11.83 -0.52 3.30
N LEU A 34 -12.95 0.09 3.70
CA LEU A 34 -14.27 -0.26 3.18
C LEU A 34 -14.37 0.05 1.68
N THR A 35 -13.84 1.20 1.26
CA THR A 35 -13.83 1.60 -0.15
C THR A 35 -12.96 0.65 -0.97
N TRP A 36 -11.78 0.28 -0.47
CA TRP A 36 -10.89 -0.65 -1.14
C TRP A 36 -11.52 -2.04 -1.30
N LEU A 37 -12.08 -2.59 -0.21
CA LEU A 37 -12.77 -3.88 -0.25
C LEU A 37 -13.97 -3.86 -1.20
N PHE A 38 -14.72 -2.76 -1.21
CA PHE A 38 -15.83 -2.59 -2.14
C PHE A 38 -15.35 -2.63 -3.60
N LEU A 39 -14.25 -1.94 -3.91
CA LEU A 39 -13.63 -1.99 -5.24
C LEU A 39 -13.13 -3.41 -5.58
N ASP A 40 -12.48 -4.10 -4.66
CA ASP A 40 -12.04 -5.49 -4.89
C ASP A 40 -13.22 -6.43 -5.17
N ILE A 41 -14.31 -6.30 -4.42
CA ILE A 41 -15.53 -7.08 -4.67
C ILE A 41 -16.12 -6.74 -6.04
N LEU A 42 -16.18 -5.46 -6.41
CA LEU A 42 -16.74 -5.02 -7.69
C LEU A 42 -15.92 -5.53 -8.90
N PHE A 43 -14.59 -5.47 -8.83
CA PHE A 43 -13.72 -5.76 -9.97
C PHE A 43 -13.18 -7.20 -9.99
N PHE A 44 -12.98 -7.82 -8.84
CA PHE A 44 -12.44 -9.19 -8.71
C PHE A 44 -13.48 -10.20 -8.20
N GLY A 45 -14.68 -9.75 -7.81
CA GLY A 45 -15.79 -10.60 -7.37
C GLY A 45 -15.62 -11.18 -5.96
N LYS A 46 -14.50 -10.91 -5.28
CA LYS A 46 -14.20 -11.45 -3.94
C LYS A 46 -13.45 -10.41 -3.09
N PRO A 47 -13.72 -10.34 -1.78
CA PRO A 47 -12.92 -9.51 -0.89
C PRO A 47 -11.49 -10.05 -0.76
N SER A 48 -10.51 -9.15 -0.71
CA SER A 48 -9.09 -9.50 -0.54
C SER A 48 -8.57 -9.04 0.82
N VAL A 49 -7.95 -9.94 1.59
CA VAL A 49 -7.29 -9.57 2.86
C VAL A 49 -6.09 -8.66 2.62
N ILE A 50 -5.34 -8.93 1.53
CA ILE A 50 -4.23 -8.07 1.10
C ILE A 50 -4.79 -6.70 0.73
N GLY A 51 -5.88 -6.65 -0.05
CA GLY A 51 -6.55 -5.41 -0.41
C GLY A 51 -7.07 -4.63 0.80
N ALA A 52 -7.70 -5.29 1.78
CA ALA A 52 -8.10 -4.67 3.03
C ALA A 52 -6.90 -4.03 3.77
N THR A 53 -5.78 -4.76 3.82
CA THR A 53 -4.55 -4.26 4.46
C THR A 53 -4.00 -3.04 3.72
N GLN A 54 -3.97 -3.09 2.39
CA GLN A 54 -3.55 -1.94 1.57
C GLN A 54 -4.48 -0.74 1.77
N GLY A 55 -5.80 -0.95 1.77
CA GLY A 55 -6.78 0.10 2.05
C GLY A 55 -6.62 0.72 3.44
N MET A 56 -6.26 -0.06 4.45
CA MET A 56 -5.90 0.49 5.76
C MET A 56 -4.66 1.37 5.68
N ILE A 57 -3.58 0.90 5.04
CA ILE A 57 -2.33 1.64 4.90
C ILE A 57 -2.57 2.97 4.17
N THR A 58 -3.29 2.96 3.05
CA THR A 58 -3.52 4.19 2.28
C THR A 58 -4.39 5.20 3.02
N GLY A 59 -5.36 4.72 3.80
CA GLY A 59 -6.19 5.57 4.66
C GLY A 59 -5.39 6.24 5.77
N LEU A 60 -4.48 5.48 6.39
CA LEU A 60 -3.55 6.01 7.40
C LEU A 60 -2.64 7.07 6.79
N VAL A 61 -1.95 6.74 5.69
CA VAL A 61 -1.00 7.63 5.03
C VAL A 61 -1.65 8.91 4.50
N CYS A 62 -2.84 8.80 3.90
CA CYS A 62 -3.58 9.97 3.39
C CYS A 62 -3.97 10.93 4.52
N ASN A 63 -4.35 10.40 5.70
CA ASN A 63 -4.78 11.25 6.82
C ASN A 63 -3.62 11.90 7.58
N THR A 64 -2.39 11.37 7.50
CA THR A 64 -1.22 11.87 8.24
C THR A 64 -1.04 13.40 8.20
N PRO A 65 -0.99 14.07 7.03
CA PRO A 65 -0.82 15.52 6.98
C PRO A 65 -2.07 16.32 7.41
N ALA A 66 -3.20 15.65 7.64
CA ALA A 66 -4.49 16.26 7.91
C ALA A 66 -5.05 15.98 9.31
N ALA A 67 -4.45 15.05 10.06
CA ALA A 67 -5.10 14.38 11.18
C ALA A 67 -5.68 15.35 12.23
N GLY A 68 -4.90 16.32 12.69
CA GLY A 68 -5.36 17.35 13.65
C GLY A 68 -6.04 18.56 13.00
N VAL A 69 -5.88 18.77 11.69
CA VAL A 69 -6.25 20.04 11.03
C VAL A 69 -7.54 19.99 10.21
N VAL A 70 -8.19 18.82 10.10
CA VAL A 70 -9.46 18.65 9.36
C VAL A 70 -10.58 18.15 10.26
N GLN A 71 -11.82 18.44 9.87
CA GLN A 71 -13.01 17.95 10.56
C GLN A 71 -13.26 16.46 10.25
N GLY A 72 -13.96 15.76 11.15
CA GLY A 72 -14.25 14.32 10.98
C GLY A 72 -15.04 13.95 9.72
N TRP A 73 -15.91 14.84 9.24
CA TRP A 73 -16.61 14.63 7.96
C TRP A 73 -15.65 14.68 6.77
N ALA A 74 -14.60 15.51 6.83
CA ALA A 74 -13.59 15.60 5.79
C ALA A 74 -12.71 14.34 5.82
N ALA A 75 -12.36 13.83 7.00
CA ALA A 75 -11.64 12.58 7.17
C ALA A 75 -12.38 11.38 6.52
N ILE A 76 -13.71 11.35 6.56
CA ILE A 76 -14.51 10.32 5.84
C ILE A 76 -14.29 10.41 4.33
N ILE A 77 -14.35 11.63 3.76
CA ILE A 77 -14.14 11.86 2.33
C ILE A 77 -12.70 11.51 1.93
N MET A 78 -11.73 11.93 2.72
CA MET A 78 -10.32 11.57 2.52
C MET A 78 -10.12 10.06 2.52
N GLY A 79 -10.79 9.34 3.43
CA GLY A 79 -10.80 7.88 3.47
C GLY A 79 -11.30 7.26 2.17
N MET A 80 -12.46 7.70 1.67
CA MET A 80 -13.00 7.22 0.39
C MET A 80 -12.06 7.51 -0.79
N MET A 81 -11.45 8.70 -0.84
CA MET A 81 -10.49 9.06 -1.89
C MET A 81 -9.21 8.22 -1.80
N SER A 82 -8.71 7.98 -0.59
CA SER A 82 -7.49 7.17 -0.36
C SER A 82 -7.69 5.67 -0.56
N GLY A 83 -8.92 5.17 -0.47
CA GLY A 83 -9.26 3.81 -0.82
C GLY A 83 -9.43 3.61 -2.33
N SER A 84 -9.78 4.66 -3.07
CA SER A 84 -10.10 4.58 -4.50
C SER A 84 -8.96 5.01 -5.43
N ILE A 85 -8.29 6.12 -5.15
CA ILE A 85 -7.24 6.67 -6.02
C ILE A 85 -6.01 5.75 -6.04
N PRO A 86 -5.38 5.38 -4.90
CA PRO A 86 -4.30 4.39 -4.88
C PRO A 86 -4.69 3.02 -5.44
N TRP A 87 -5.92 2.57 -5.21
CA TRP A 87 -6.44 1.34 -5.82
C TRP A 87 -6.40 1.44 -7.34
N TYR A 88 -6.90 2.54 -7.90
CA TYR A 88 -6.89 2.80 -9.34
C TYR A 88 -5.46 2.91 -9.90
N THR A 89 -4.55 3.62 -9.21
CA THR A 89 -3.17 3.76 -9.68
C THR A 89 -2.44 2.42 -9.67
N MET A 90 -2.69 1.58 -8.67
CA MET A 90 -2.07 0.27 -8.55
C MET A 90 -2.65 -0.75 -9.54
N MET A 91 -3.97 -0.82 -9.68
CA MET A 91 -4.64 -1.86 -10.47
C MET A 91 -4.74 -1.53 -11.96
N VAL A 92 -4.82 -0.25 -12.30
CA VAL A 92 -5.03 0.22 -13.68
C VAL A 92 -3.79 0.93 -14.20
N LEU A 93 -3.41 2.06 -13.59
CA LEU A 93 -2.35 2.93 -14.15
C LEU A 93 -0.98 2.22 -14.23
N HIS A 94 -0.65 1.40 -13.23
CA HIS A 94 0.60 0.65 -13.21
C HIS A 94 0.69 -0.36 -14.37
N LYS A 95 -0.44 -0.97 -14.76
CA LYS A 95 -0.51 -1.91 -15.90
C LYS A 95 -0.56 -1.22 -17.26
N GLU A 96 -0.91 0.06 -17.32
CA GLU A 96 -0.97 0.81 -18.58
C GLU A 96 0.34 1.58 -18.85
N SER A 97 1.04 2.04 -17.81
CA SER A 97 2.25 2.84 -17.96
C SER A 97 3.50 1.99 -18.22
N LYS A 98 4.16 2.22 -19.36
CA LYS A 98 5.44 1.57 -19.71
C LYS A 98 6.54 1.85 -18.70
N LEU A 99 6.57 3.04 -18.12
CA LEU A 99 7.58 3.43 -17.14
C LEU A 99 7.36 2.72 -15.80
N LEU A 100 6.11 2.66 -15.34
CA LEU A 100 5.81 2.02 -14.06
C LEU A 100 6.02 0.50 -14.10
N LYS A 101 5.80 -0.13 -15.26
CA LYS A 101 6.12 -1.56 -15.47
C LYS A 101 7.60 -1.91 -15.29
N GLN A 102 8.50 -0.94 -15.44
CA GLN A 102 9.94 -1.15 -15.24
C GLN A 102 10.34 -0.99 -13.76
N VAL A 103 9.44 -0.49 -12.92
CA VAL A 103 9.67 -0.31 -11.48
C VAL A 103 9.12 -1.52 -10.76
N ASP A 104 10.02 -2.40 -10.32
CA ASP A 104 9.69 -3.55 -9.48
C ASP A 104 9.51 -3.09 -8.03
N ASP A 105 8.30 -2.66 -7.70
CA ASP A 105 7.90 -2.26 -6.35
C ASP A 105 7.08 -3.40 -5.70
N THR A 106 7.81 -4.36 -5.13
CA THR A 106 7.25 -5.60 -4.55
C THR A 106 6.18 -5.35 -3.49
N SER A 107 6.28 -4.24 -2.76
CA SER A 107 5.36 -3.88 -1.67
C SER A 107 4.35 -2.80 -2.06
N ALA A 108 4.35 -2.38 -3.33
CA ALA A 108 3.52 -1.28 -3.85
C ALA A 108 3.62 0.01 -3.01
N VAL A 109 4.80 0.28 -2.42
CA VAL A 109 5.07 1.46 -1.58
C VAL A 109 4.83 2.76 -2.33
N PHE A 110 5.11 2.81 -3.64
CA PHE A 110 4.85 3.98 -4.47
C PHE A 110 3.37 4.37 -4.45
N HIS A 111 2.46 3.42 -4.67
CA HIS A 111 1.02 3.70 -4.69
C HIS A 111 0.47 3.94 -3.29
N THR A 112 0.91 3.13 -2.34
CA THR A 112 0.34 3.12 -0.99
C THR A 112 0.88 4.25 -0.11
N HIS A 113 2.07 4.76 -0.42
CA HIS A 113 2.71 5.84 0.33
C HIS A 113 2.89 7.12 -0.50
N ALA A 114 3.51 7.06 -1.68
CA ALA A 114 3.80 8.28 -2.45
C ALA A 114 2.52 8.90 -3.04
N VAL A 115 1.66 8.09 -3.68
CA VAL A 115 0.37 8.57 -4.22
C VAL A 115 -0.59 8.93 -3.08
N ALA A 116 -0.77 8.04 -2.10
CA ALA A 116 -1.66 8.31 -0.96
C ALA A 116 -1.21 9.51 -0.11
N GLY A 117 0.09 9.67 0.13
CA GLY A 117 0.66 10.79 0.88
C GLY A 117 0.55 12.12 0.14
N SER A 118 0.78 12.10 -1.18
CA SER A 118 0.56 13.29 -2.03
C SER A 118 -0.92 13.69 -2.04
N LEU A 119 -1.82 12.71 -2.17
CA LEU A 119 -3.25 12.93 -2.04
C LEU A 119 -3.61 13.53 -0.68
N GLY A 120 -3.07 12.98 0.40
CA GLY A 120 -3.23 13.51 1.75
C GLY A 120 -2.79 14.97 1.88
N GLY A 121 -1.61 15.32 1.35
CA GLY A 121 -1.11 16.69 1.37
C GLY A 121 -2.01 17.67 0.61
N ILE A 122 -2.51 17.27 -0.56
CA ILE A 122 -3.47 18.03 -1.37
C ILE A 122 -4.78 18.22 -0.61
N LEU A 123 -5.33 17.14 -0.04
CA LEU A 123 -6.61 17.17 0.67
C LEU A 123 -6.50 17.92 2.00
N ALA A 124 -5.36 17.89 2.68
CA ALA A 124 -5.09 18.77 3.83
C ALA A 124 -5.17 20.25 3.41
N GLY A 125 -4.59 20.61 2.25
CA GLY A 125 -4.72 21.97 1.71
C GLY A 125 -6.14 22.35 1.29
N PHE A 126 -6.96 21.35 0.97
CA PHE A 126 -8.34 21.56 0.56
C PHE A 126 -9.29 21.69 1.75
N PHE A 127 -9.11 20.86 2.77
CA PHE A 127 -10.02 20.70 3.91
C PHE A 127 -9.53 21.29 5.25
N ALA A 128 -8.34 21.90 5.31
CA ALA A 128 -7.82 22.49 6.54
C ALA A 128 -8.80 23.53 7.14
N ASP A 129 -9.24 23.27 8.38
CA ASP A 129 -10.12 24.16 9.14
C ASP A 129 -9.26 25.16 9.92
N PRO A 130 -9.44 26.49 9.74
CA PRO A 130 -8.62 27.49 10.40
C PRO A 130 -8.68 27.43 11.94
N ASN A 131 -9.78 26.97 12.53
CA ASN A 131 -9.88 26.81 13.98
C ASN A 131 -9.06 25.63 14.48
N LEU A 132 -9.05 24.52 13.73
CA LEU A 132 -8.25 23.34 14.05
C LEU A 132 -6.76 23.61 13.82
N CYS A 133 -6.41 24.30 12.74
CA CYS A 133 -5.04 24.76 12.51
C CYS A 133 -4.55 25.68 13.63
N TYR A 134 -5.40 26.54 14.19
CA TYR A 134 -5.05 27.34 15.37
C TYR A 134 -4.74 26.46 16.58
N LEU A 135 -5.55 25.43 16.85
CA LEU A 135 -5.33 24.49 17.95
C LEU A 135 -4.05 23.67 17.76
N PHE A 136 -3.74 23.26 16.53
CA PHE A 136 -2.56 22.45 16.22
C PHE A 136 -1.27 23.28 16.21
N TYR A 137 -1.23 24.41 15.50
CA TYR A 137 -0.01 25.21 15.32
C TYR A 137 0.22 26.25 16.42
N GLY A 138 -0.83 26.64 17.16
CA GLY A 138 -0.74 27.69 18.20
C GLY A 138 -0.41 29.09 17.66
N VAL A 139 -0.54 29.33 16.35
CA VAL A 139 -0.21 30.60 15.69
C VAL A 139 -1.47 31.46 15.57
N GLN A 140 -1.43 32.68 16.12
CA GLN A 140 -2.56 33.62 16.10
C GLN A 140 -3.02 34.02 14.69
N ASP A 141 -2.11 34.00 13.71
CA ASP A 141 -2.41 34.33 12.32
C ASP A 141 -2.99 33.13 11.55
N SER A 142 -4.03 32.50 12.12
CA SER A 142 -4.63 31.25 11.63
C SER A 142 -5.22 31.35 10.22
N LEU A 143 -5.48 32.57 9.74
CA LEU A 143 -5.84 32.86 8.34
C LEU A 143 -4.77 32.38 7.36
N HIS A 144 -3.55 32.08 7.82
CA HIS A 144 -2.49 31.47 7.01
C HIS A 144 -2.81 30.03 6.57
N TYR A 145 -3.56 29.29 7.38
CA TYR A 145 -3.77 27.85 7.22
C TYR A 145 -5.20 27.49 6.82
N THR A 146 -5.94 28.42 6.20
CA THR A 146 -7.29 28.17 5.73
C THR A 146 -7.28 27.31 4.46
N GLY A 147 -7.85 26.11 4.53
CA GLY A 147 -8.01 25.24 3.36
C GLY A 147 -8.98 25.82 2.32
N LEU A 148 -8.91 25.33 1.08
CA LEU A 148 -9.69 25.88 -0.03
C LEU A 148 -11.21 25.90 0.24
N VAL A 149 -11.77 24.86 0.85
CA VAL A 149 -13.21 24.77 1.19
C VAL A 149 -13.62 25.92 2.12
N TYR A 150 -12.86 26.15 3.18
CA TYR A 150 -13.12 27.24 4.13
C TYR A 150 -12.80 28.62 3.53
N GLY A 151 -11.82 28.70 2.64
CA GLY A 151 -11.52 29.91 1.86
C GLY A 151 -12.70 30.32 0.97
N ILE A 152 -13.40 29.35 0.37
CA ILE A 152 -14.64 29.59 -0.40
C ILE A 152 -15.75 30.09 0.54
N PHE A 153 -16.00 29.40 1.66
CA PHE A 153 -17.09 29.76 2.58
C PHE A 153 -16.89 31.12 3.26
N ASN A 154 -15.64 31.49 3.57
CA ASN A 154 -15.31 32.77 4.18
C ASN A 154 -15.17 33.92 3.16
N GLY A 155 -15.39 33.66 1.87
CA GLY A 155 -15.24 34.66 0.81
C GLY A 155 -13.79 35.10 0.54
N ASN A 156 -12.80 34.34 1.03
CA ASN A 156 -11.38 34.63 0.86
C ASN A 156 -10.67 33.53 0.09
N LEU A 157 -11.00 33.43 -1.20
CA LEU A 157 -10.47 32.41 -2.12
C LEU A 157 -8.94 32.45 -2.22
N LYS A 158 -8.33 33.63 -2.04
CA LYS A 158 -6.88 33.83 -2.06
C LYS A 158 -6.18 33.02 -0.97
N THR A 159 -6.74 32.97 0.24
CA THR A 159 -6.17 32.18 1.34
C THR A 159 -6.22 30.69 1.04
N GLY A 160 -7.36 30.21 0.51
CA GLY A 160 -7.53 28.82 0.10
C GLY A 160 -6.56 28.37 -1.00
N PHE A 161 -6.44 29.16 -2.07
CA PHE A 161 -5.48 28.86 -3.14
C PHE A 161 -4.02 28.97 -2.69
N ARG A 162 -3.70 29.91 -1.79
CA ARG A 162 -2.37 29.97 -1.17
C ARG A 162 -2.08 28.67 -0.44
N GLN A 163 -3.02 28.17 0.38
CA GLN A 163 -2.83 26.93 1.12
C GLN A 163 -2.63 25.73 0.18
N MET A 164 -3.46 25.59 -0.86
CA MET A 164 -3.24 24.57 -1.90
C MET A 164 -1.86 24.67 -2.54
N GLY A 165 -1.42 25.89 -2.88
CA GLY A 165 -0.10 26.14 -3.47
C GLY A 165 1.06 25.74 -2.56
N VAL A 166 0.96 26.04 -1.26
CA VAL A 166 1.98 25.64 -0.26
C VAL A 166 2.06 24.12 -0.14
N GLN A 167 0.92 23.42 -0.08
CA GLN A 167 0.91 21.96 -0.02
C GLN A 167 1.52 21.33 -1.28
N LEU A 168 1.16 21.83 -2.47
CA LEU A 168 1.74 21.35 -3.73
C LEU A 168 3.25 21.62 -3.80
N LEU A 169 3.70 22.80 -3.36
CA LEU A 169 5.12 23.14 -3.29
C LEU A 169 5.86 22.19 -2.33
N GLY A 170 5.28 21.91 -1.17
CA GLY A 170 5.82 20.94 -0.20
C GLY A 170 5.95 19.54 -0.79
N ILE A 171 4.92 19.06 -1.48
CA ILE A 171 4.93 17.75 -2.16
C ILE A 171 6.04 17.70 -3.21
N VAL A 172 6.12 18.70 -4.10
CA VAL A 172 7.16 18.76 -5.14
C VAL A 172 8.55 18.81 -4.52
N PHE A 173 8.74 19.62 -3.47
CA PHE A 173 10.01 19.71 -2.75
C PHE A 173 10.43 18.36 -2.16
N VAL A 174 9.52 17.67 -1.46
CA VAL A 174 9.79 16.36 -0.86
C VAL A 174 10.09 15.32 -1.94
N ILE A 175 9.38 15.32 -3.07
CA ILE A 175 9.65 14.41 -4.19
C ILE A 175 11.05 14.64 -4.75
N LEU A 176 11.40 15.90 -5.05
CA LEU A 176 12.72 16.23 -5.60
C LEU A 176 13.84 15.87 -4.62
N LEU A 177 13.68 16.20 -3.34
CA LEU A 177 14.64 15.86 -2.30
C LEU A 177 14.85 14.35 -2.20
N ASN A 178 13.76 13.57 -2.16
CA ASN A 178 13.85 12.11 -2.07
C ASN A 178 14.49 11.49 -3.31
N VAL A 179 14.07 11.90 -4.51
CA VAL A 179 14.63 11.37 -5.76
C VAL A 179 16.12 11.70 -5.85
N THR A 180 16.53 12.95 -5.57
CA THR A 180 17.93 13.36 -5.65
C THR A 180 18.77 12.69 -4.57
N THR A 181 18.40 12.80 -3.29
CA THR A 181 19.22 12.27 -2.19
C THR A 181 19.28 10.75 -2.21
N THR A 182 18.16 10.06 -2.44
CA THR A 182 18.15 8.58 -2.52
C THR A 182 18.99 8.10 -3.69
N SER A 183 18.90 8.75 -4.86
CA SER A 183 19.74 8.39 -6.01
C SER A 183 21.22 8.55 -5.71
N ILE A 184 21.63 9.65 -5.07
CA ILE A 184 23.02 9.87 -4.67
C ILE A 184 23.48 8.79 -3.69
N VAL A 185 22.69 8.52 -2.64
CA VAL A 185 23.03 7.50 -1.64
C VAL A 185 23.15 6.12 -2.29
N CYS A 186 22.18 5.71 -3.10
CA CYS A 186 22.23 4.44 -3.82
C CYS A 186 23.45 4.34 -4.74
N LEU A 187 23.78 5.41 -5.48
CA LEU A 187 24.97 5.43 -6.35
C LEU A 187 26.28 5.30 -5.55
N LEU A 188 26.38 5.96 -4.39
CA LEU A 188 27.55 5.86 -3.52
C LEU A 188 27.67 4.48 -2.89
N VAL A 189 26.57 3.92 -2.37
CA VAL A 189 26.57 2.57 -1.77
C VAL A 189 26.91 1.52 -2.84
N ARG A 190 26.38 1.67 -4.05
CA ARG A 190 26.66 0.80 -5.20
C ARG A 190 28.16 0.70 -5.53
N MET A 191 28.95 1.72 -5.21
CA MET A 191 30.41 1.70 -5.42
C MET A 191 31.14 0.74 -4.46
N ILE A 192 30.52 0.42 -3.32
CA ILE A 192 31.12 -0.39 -2.25
C ILE A 192 30.48 -1.77 -2.17
N VAL A 193 29.14 -1.83 -2.28
CA VAL A 193 28.34 -3.04 -2.10
C VAL A 193 27.33 -3.15 -3.24
N PRO A 194 27.17 -4.33 -3.88
CA PRO A 194 26.12 -4.53 -4.88
C PRO A 194 24.74 -4.35 -4.23
N LEU A 195 23.94 -3.41 -4.76
CA LEU A 195 22.59 -3.13 -4.25
C LEU A 195 21.58 -4.25 -4.51
N ARG A 196 21.85 -5.12 -5.48
CA ARG A 196 21.01 -6.27 -5.85
C ARG A 196 21.89 -7.51 -5.82
N MET A 197 21.37 -8.57 -5.20
CA MET A 197 22.03 -9.88 -5.19
C MET A 197 22.17 -10.44 -6.62
N SER A 198 23.04 -11.43 -6.77
CA SER A 198 23.15 -12.16 -8.03
C SER A 198 21.84 -12.87 -8.37
N GLU A 199 21.58 -13.15 -9.65
CA GLU A 199 20.35 -13.88 -10.05
C GLU A 199 20.32 -15.31 -9.46
N ASP A 200 21.48 -15.91 -9.22
CA ASP A 200 21.60 -17.24 -8.60
C ASP A 200 21.20 -17.18 -7.13
N ASP A 201 21.71 -16.20 -6.37
CA ASP A 201 21.34 -16.04 -4.96
C ASP A 201 19.88 -15.61 -4.79
N LEU A 202 19.32 -14.84 -5.74
CA LEU A 202 17.89 -14.49 -5.75
C LEU A 202 16.98 -15.70 -5.95
N GLN A 203 17.43 -16.73 -6.69
CA GLN A 203 16.68 -17.97 -6.86
C GLN A 203 16.69 -18.83 -5.59
N VAL A 204 17.81 -18.85 -4.87
CA VAL A 204 17.93 -19.56 -3.58
C VAL A 204 17.14 -18.83 -2.49
N GLY A 205 17.16 -17.50 -2.48
CA GLY A 205 16.39 -16.67 -1.55
C GLY A 205 17.01 -16.60 -0.15
N ASP A 206 16.19 -16.75 0.89
CA ASP A 206 16.61 -16.56 2.29
C ASP A 206 17.77 -17.47 2.71
N GLU A 207 17.85 -18.68 2.16
CA GLU A 207 18.94 -19.61 2.45
C GLU A 207 20.31 -19.08 1.99
N ALA A 208 20.38 -18.34 0.87
CA ALA A 208 21.63 -17.76 0.38
C ALA A 208 22.12 -16.57 1.25
N VAL A 209 21.19 -15.83 1.85
CA VAL A 209 21.52 -14.61 2.63
C VAL A 209 21.68 -14.92 4.12
N HIS A 210 20.75 -15.69 4.68
CA HIS A 210 20.60 -15.91 6.10
C HIS A 210 20.96 -17.34 6.52
N GLY A 211 21.07 -18.29 5.58
CA GLY A 211 21.29 -19.71 5.89
C GLY A 211 20.07 -20.38 6.53
N GLU A 212 18.90 -19.76 6.44
CA GLU A 212 17.66 -20.22 7.05
C GLU A 212 16.58 -20.36 5.99
N VAL A 213 15.74 -21.40 6.12
CA VAL A 213 14.53 -21.56 5.33
C VAL A 213 13.36 -21.02 6.16
N ALA A 214 12.70 -19.95 5.70
CA ALA A 214 11.61 -19.31 6.44
C ALA A 214 10.46 -20.27 6.81
N TYR A 215 10.24 -21.30 6.00
CA TYR A 215 9.27 -22.37 6.24
C TYR A 215 9.99 -23.72 6.34
N ALA A 216 10.63 -24.00 7.48
CA ALA A 216 11.01 -25.36 7.81
C ALA A 216 9.75 -26.13 8.27
N LEU A 217 8.95 -26.63 7.32
CA LEU A 217 7.87 -27.60 7.59
C LEU A 217 8.46 -28.99 7.94
N TRP A 218 9.42 -29.03 8.85
CA TRP A 218 10.01 -30.25 9.38
C TRP A 218 9.19 -30.68 10.59
N GLY A 219 8.10 -31.40 10.36
CA GLY A 219 7.30 -32.00 11.44
C GLY A 219 5.94 -32.57 11.05
N ASP A 220 5.26 -32.00 10.05
CA ASP A 220 3.83 -32.33 9.81
C ASP A 220 3.55 -33.15 8.54
N GLY A 221 4.54 -33.38 7.67
CA GLY A 221 4.35 -34.10 6.39
C GLY A 221 4.94 -35.51 6.30
N GLU A 222 6.02 -35.81 7.04
CA GLU A 222 6.78 -37.04 6.80
C GLU A 222 6.03 -38.34 7.19
N LYS A 223 4.99 -38.29 8.02
CA LYS A 223 4.24 -39.51 8.37
C LYS A 223 3.24 -39.98 7.30
N LEU A 224 2.92 -39.15 6.30
CA LEU A 224 1.92 -39.52 5.29
C LEU A 224 2.54 -40.06 3.99
N GLU A 225 3.73 -39.60 3.60
CA GLU A 225 4.37 -40.09 2.37
C GLU A 225 5.11 -41.42 2.56
N THR A 226 5.66 -41.72 3.74
CA THR A 226 6.31 -43.03 3.95
C THR A 226 5.30 -44.17 4.01
N ALA A 227 4.11 -43.94 4.59
CA ALA A 227 3.04 -44.94 4.62
C ALA A 227 2.38 -45.16 3.24
N ALA A 228 2.21 -44.09 2.46
CA ALA A 228 1.68 -44.19 1.10
C ALA A 228 2.70 -44.74 0.10
N GLY A 229 3.98 -44.41 0.26
CA GLY A 229 5.08 -44.90 -0.57
C GLY A 229 5.42 -46.37 -0.34
N GLU A 230 5.35 -46.86 0.91
CA GLU A 230 5.55 -48.28 1.23
C GLU A 230 4.36 -49.15 0.78
N ALA A 231 3.13 -48.63 0.85
CA ALA A 231 1.95 -49.31 0.32
C ALA A 231 1.96 -49.38 -1.22
N LEU A 232 2.33 -48.28 -1.91
CA LEU A 232 2.39 -48.23 -3.37
C LEU A 232 3.57 -49.00 -3.99
N THR A 233 4.68 -49.14 -3.27
CA THR A 233 5.83 -49.95 -3.73
C THR A 233 5.62 -51.44 -3.50
N SER A 234 4.79 -51.82 -2.53
CA SER A 234 4.34 -53.21 -2.36
C SER A 234 3.34 -53.64 -3.44
N GLU A 235 2.46 -52.76 -3.91
CA GLU A 235 1.48 -53.08 -4.96
C GLU A 235 2.08 -53.02 -6.39
N LYS A 236 3.05 -52.15 -6.66
CA LYS A 236 3.61 -52.02 -8.02
C LYS A 236 4.51 -53.16 -8.50
N ASN A 237 4.82 -54.13 -7.64
CA ASN A 237 5.57 -55.33 -8.03
C ASN A 237 4.67 -56.49 -8.51
N HIS A 238 3.36 -56.25 -8.64
CA HIS A 238 2.39 -57.22 -9.15
C HIS A 238 1.43 -56.50 -10.11
N GLU A 239 1.57 -56.72 -11.42
CA GLU A 239 0.51 -56.53 -12.45
C GLU A 239 0.06 -55.05 -12.72
N LEU A 240 -0.08 -54.47 -13.90
CA LEU A 240 -0.22 -54.85 -15.32
C LEU A 240 0.16 -53.60 -16.18
N PRO A 241 0.48 -53.77 -17.48
CA PRO A 241 0.87 -52.67 -18.36
C PRO A 241 -0.37 -51.96 -18.94
N THR A 242 -0.75 -50.80 -18.42
CA THR A 242 -1.99 -50.09 -18.86
C THR A 242 -1.79 -48.77 -19.60
N VAL A 243 -0.56 -48.30 -19.82
CA VAL A 243 -0.33 -46.96 -20.43
C VAL A 243 0.15 -47.01 -21.89
N GLU A 244 0.67 -48.14 -22.38
CA GLU A 244 1.06 -48.28 -23.80
C GLU A 244 -0.10 -48.73 -24.73
N LEU A 245 -1.16 -49.32 -24.19
CA LEU A 245 -2.30 -49.80 -24.99
C LEU A 245 -3.24 -48.67 -25.46
N ILE A 246 -3.22 -47.50 -24.79
CA ILE A 246 -4.12 -46.38 -25.10
C ILE A 246 -3.59 -45.52 -26.27
N LYS A 247 -2.28 -45.55 -26.54
CA LYS A 247 -1.68 -44.85 -27.69
C LYS A 247 -1.69 -45.66 -28.99
N SER A 248 -1.82 -46.98 -28.95
CA SER A 248 -1.88 -47.79 -30.17
C SER A 248 -3.30 -47.91 -30.76
N LEU A 249 -4.34 -47.41 -30.06
CA LEU A 249 -5.73 -47.49 -30.50
C LEU A 249 -6.28 -46.16 -31.07
N SER A 250 -5.56 -45.04 -30.97
CA SER A 250 -5.98 -43.76 -31.56
C SER A 250 -5.57 -43.56 -33.02
N ASP A 251 -4.69 -44.41 -33.55
CA ASP A 251 -4.00 -44.15 -34.83
C ASP A 251 -4.40 -45.14 -35.95
N ALA A 252 -5.51 -45.87 -35.79
CA ALA A 252 -6.03 -46.76 -36.83
C ALA A 252 -6.99 -46.02 -37.79
N PRO A 253 -6.75 -46.06 -39.12
CA PRO A 253 -7.48 -45.27 -40.11
C PRO A 253 -8.89 -45.81 -40.36
N LEU A 254 -9.87 -44.91 -40.48
CA LEU A 254 -11.20 -45.17 -41.03
C LEU A 254 -11.06 -45.46 -42.54
N ILE A 255 -11.54 -46.62 -42.98
CA ILE A 255 -11.68 -46.98 -44.40
C ILE A 255 -13.11 -47.50 -44.59
N ASP A 256 -13.83 -46.79 -45.47
CA ASP A 256 -15.12 -47.02 -46.15
C ASP A 256 -16.41 -47.20 -45.33
#